data_AF-A5B5C6-F1
#
_entry.id   AF-A5B5C6-F1
#
_cell.length_a   1.000
_cell.length_b   1.000
_cell.length_c   1.000
_cell.angle_alpha   90.00
_cell.angle_beta   90.00
_cell.angle_gamma   90.00
#
_symmetry.space_group_name_H-M   'P 1'
#
loop_
_entity.id
_entity.type
_entity.pdbx_description
1 polymer ?
#
loop_
_entity_poly.entity_id
_entity_poly.type
_entity_poly.pdbx_seq_one_letter_code
_entity_poly.pdbx_strand_id
1 'polypeptide(L)'
;MASGASFSSTNDPITIQNSQDPQHPLLTINLSNITKLSSTNYLTWSIQIQSLLEGYDLHHFIDGAHTPPPPTVTVTGVASPNPAYTTWKHQNRLIFNALLGVISVSLQPLIARTTTSLDAWQTLANTYAKPSHGHIKQLKEQLKRCTKGSKSIG
;
A
#
# COMPACT_ATOMS: atom_id res chain seq x y z
N MET A 1 -23.64 34.72 9.33
CA MET A 1 -22.17 34.72 9.14
C MET A 1 -21.72 33.27 9.25
N ALA A 2 -21.40 32.62 8.13
CA ALA A 2 -20.94 31.23 8.14
C ALA A 2 -19.44 31.25 8.47
N SER A 3 -19.06 30.70 9.62
CA SER A 3 -17.66 30.51 9.98
C SER A 3 -17.11 29.36 9.13
N GLY A 4 -16.23 29.68 8.19
CA GLY A 4 -15.47 28.69 7.43
C GLY A 4 -14.49 27.99 8.37
N ALA A 5 -14.70 26.71 8.62
CA ALA A 5 -13.69 25.89 9.28
C ALA A 5 -12.52 25.71 8.31
N SER A 6 -11.39 26.38 8.61
CA SER A 6 -10.12 26.10 7.95
C SER A 6 -9.61 24.75 8.47
N PHE A 7 -9.76 23.70 7.67
CA PHE A 7 -9.09 22.44 7.93
C PHE A 7 -7.59 22.63 7.68
N SER A 8 -6.82 22.71 8.76
CA SER A 8 -5.37 22.61 8.69
C SER A 8 -5.02 21.20 8.20
N SER A 9 -4.55 21.07 6.96
CA SER A 9 -4.00 19.84 6.41
C SER A 9 -2.66 19.55 7.08
N THR A 10 -2.70 19.10 8.33
CA THR A 10 -1.54 18.50 8.99
C THR A 10 -1.36 17.12 8.37
N ASN A 11 -0.15 16.85 7.86
CA ASN A 11 0.22 15.53 7.33
C ASN A 11 0.42 14.49 8.46
N ASP A 12 0.07 14.84 9.69
CA ASP A 12 0.26 13.99 10.85
C ASP A 12 -0.73 12.81 10.82
N PRO A 13 -0.26 11.60 11.18
CA PRO A 13 -1.14 10.44 11.28
C PRO A 13 -2.20 10.67 12.35
N ILE A 14 -3.48 10.48 12.00
CA ILE A 14 -4.55 10.53 12.98
C ILE A 14 -4.53 9.22 13.76
N THR A 15 -4.26 9.32 15.06
CA THR A 15 -4.30 8.20 15.99
C THR A 15 -5.75 7.98 16.45
N ILE A 16 -6.30 6.79 16.21
CA ILE A 16 -7.63 6.40 16.65
C ILE A 16 -7.48 5.49 17.87
N GLN A 17 -8.15 5.86 18.97
CA GLN A 17 -8.15 5.04 20.18
C GLN A 17 -8.81 3.69 19.91
N ASN A 18 -8.10 2.62 20.24
CA ASN A 18 -8.59 1.26 20.10
C ASN A 18 -9.19 0.79 21.42
N SER A 19 -10.51 0.78 21.53
CA SER A 19 -11.20 0.36 22.75
C SER A 19 -11.01 -1.13 23.09
N GLN A 20 -10.62 -1.95 22.12
CA GLN A 20 -10.40 -3.38 22.32
C GLN A 20 -8.96 -3.70 22.75
N ASP A 21 -8.02 -2.81 22.43
CA ASP A 21 -6.62 -2.95 22.76
C ASP A 21 -5.97 -1.57 22.96
N PRO A 22 -6.07 -1.00 24.18
CA PRO A 22 -5.61 0.36 24.46
C PRO A 22 -4.10 0.56 24.29
N GLN A 23 -3.31 -0.51 24.31
CA GLN A 23 -1.85 -0.44 24.10
C GLN A 23 -1.48 -0.35 22.63
N HIS A 24 -2.40 -0.71 21.73
CA HIS A 24 -2.19 -0.73 20.28
C HIS A 24 -3.24 0.16 19.59
N PRO A 25 -3.01 1.49 19.58
CA PRO A 25 -3.88 2.42 18.87
C PRO A 25 -3.81 2.19 17.35
N LEU A 26 -4.88 2.56 16.65
CA LEU A 26 -4.93 2.46 15.20
C LEU A 26 -4.38 3.73 14.56
N LEU A 27 -3.70 3.59 13.43
CA LEU A 27 -3.12 4.70 12.68
C LEU A 27 -3.86 4.90 11.36
N THR A 28 -4.38 6.10 11.15
CA THR A 28 -4.85 6.53 9.83
C THR A 28 -3.70 7.18 9.09
N ILE A 29 -3.31 6.58 7.96
CA ILE A 29 -2.21 7.06 7.14
C ILE A 29 -2.74 8.07 6.14
N ASN A 30 -2.18 9.28 6.15
CA ASN A 30 -2.42 10.26 5.10
C ASN A 30 -1.50 9.97 3.90
N LEU A 31 -2.08 9.63 2.76
CA LEU A 31 -1.33 9.35 1.53
C LEU A 31 -1.45 10.45 0.47
N SER A 32 -1.88 11.66 0.84
CA SER A 32 -2.12 12.76 -0.11
C SER A 32 -0.87 13.19 -0.90
N ASN A 33 0.32 12.98 -0.34
CA ASN A 33 1.60 13.28 -0.97
C ASN A 33 2.16 12.13 -1.83
N ILE A 34 1.48 10.99 -1.87
CA ILE A 34 1.88 9.85 -2.69
C ILE A 34 1.33 10.04 -4.10
N THR A 35 2.17 9.85 -5.12
CA THR A 35 1.71 9.93 -6.50
C THR A 35 0.72 8.81 -6.76
N LYS A 36 -0.41 9.07 -7.43
CA LYS A 36 -1.36 7.98 -7.74
C LYS A 36 -0.70 6.94 -8.66
N LEU A 37 -0.92 5.66 -8.36
CA LEU A 37 -0.47 4.56 -9.21
C LEU A 37 -1.09 4.68 -10.60
N SER A 38 -0.22 4.54 -11.60
CA SER A 38 -0.53 4.42 -13.02
C SER A 38 0.20 3.21 -13.60
N SER A 39 -0.02 2.93 -14.88
CA SER A 39 0.64 1.81 -15.56
C SER A 39 2.15 1.99 -15.77
N THR A 40 2.70 3.17 -15.49
CA THR A 40 4.10 3.52 -15.83
C THR A 40 4.95 3.90 -14.63
N ASN A 41 4.38 4.07 -13.44
CA ASN A 41 5.10 4.59 -12.26
C ASN A 41 5.17 3.61 -11.09
N TYR A 42 4.84 2.33 -11.29
CA TYR A 42 4.73 1.34 -10.21
C TYR A 42 5.98 1.30 -9.31
N LEU A 43 7.19 1.32 -9.88
CA LEU A 43 8.42 1.26 -9.09
C LEU A 43 8.54 2.42 -8.10
N THR A 44 8.33 3.66 -8.56
CA THR A 44 8.37 4.84 -7.69
C THR A 44 7.23 4.80 -6.68
N TRP A 45 6.02 4.46 -7.13
CA TRP A 45 4.84 4.34 -6.27
C TRP A 45 5.04 3.31 -5.15
N SER A 46 5.56 2.14 -5.47
CA SER A 46 5.73 1.05 -4.52
C SER A 46 6.80 1.38 -3.47
N ILE A 47 7.87 2.07 -3.85
CA ILE A 47 8.88 2.56 -2.90
C ILE A 47 8.26 3.58 -1.94
N GLN A 48 7.49 4.55 -2.46
CA GLN A 48 6.84 5.56 -1.61
C GLN A 48 5.90 4.94 -0.56
N ILE A 49 5.09 3.94 -0.95
CA ILE A 49 4.20 3.24 -0.03
C ILE A 49 4.97 2.40 0.99
N GLN A 50 5.96 1.61 0.55
CA GLN A 50 6.76 0.78 1.46
C GLN A 50 7.49 1.62 2.50
N SER A 51 8.20 2.67 2.08
CA SER A 51 8.94 3.55 2.99
C SER A 51 8.02 4.24 4.01
N LEU A 52 6.82 4.62 3.59
CA LEU A 52 5.86 5.24 4.51
C LEU A 52 5.30 4.23 5.52
N LEU A 53 4.96 3.01 5.06
CA LEU A 53 4.48 1.96 5.96
C LEU A 53 5.57 1.51 6.94
N GLU A 54 6.83 1.43 6.51
CA GLU A 54 7.98 1.19 7.40
C GLU A 54 8.11 2.28 8.46
N GLY A 55 7.97 3.55 8.07
CA GLY A 55 8.00 4.68 9.01
C GLY A 55 6.90 4.66 10.07
N TYR A 56 5.79 3.94 9.83
CA TYR A 56 4.68 3.76 10.77
C TYR A 56 4.67 2.39 11.45
N ASP A 57 5.66 1.53 11.18
CA ASP A 57 5.67 0.13 11.63
C ASP A 57 4.45 -0.68 11.15
N LEU A 58 4.00 -0.41 9.92
CA LEU A 58 2.84 -1.03 9.27
C LEU A 58 3.20 -1.84 8.01
N HIS A 59 4.49 -1.97 7.70
CA HIS A 59 4.95 -2.71 6.52
C HIS A 59 4.49 -4.18 6.53
N HIS A 60 4.38 -4.77 7.72
CA HIS A 60 3.94 -6.15 7.93
C HIS A 60 2.52 -6.46 7.41
N PHE A 61 1.71 -5.45 7.07
CA PHE A 61 0.40 -5.63 6.44
C PHE A 61 0.47 -5.92 4.93
N ILE A 62 1.63 -5.74 4.29
CA ILE A 62 1.83 -5.92 2.84
C ILE A 62 3.01 -6.83 2.47
N ASP A 63 3.84 -7.25 3.43
CA ASP A 63 5.05 -8.05 3.17
C ASP A 63 4.79 -9.55 2.97
N GLY A 64 3.67 -10.06 3.51
CA GLY A 64 3.31 -11.47 3.47
C GLY A 64 4.14 -12.37 4.40
N ALA A 65 5.04 -11.81 5.19
CA ALA A 65 5.83 -12.55 6.18
C ALA A 65 5.04 -12.78 7.48
N HIS A 66 4.08 -11.90 7.77
CA HIS A 66 3.32 -11.92 9.01
C HIS A 66 1.92 -12.50 8.80
N THR A 67 1.60 -13.54 9.57
CA THR A 67 0.25 -14.13 9.58
C THR A 67 -0.68 -13.34 10.48
N PRO A 68 -1.95 -13.12 10.08
CA PRO A 68 -2.93 -12.47 10.95
C PRO A 68 -3.11 -13.26 12.26
N PRO A 69 -3.36 -12.58 13.39
CA PRO A 69 -3.70 -13.26 14.64
C PRO A 69 -4.94 -14.16 14.47
N PRO A 70 -5.06 -15.26 15.22
CA PRO A 70 -6.25 -16.09 15.21
C PRO A 70 -7.50 -15.30 15.61
N PRO A 71 -8.68 -15.53 14.99
CA PRO A 71 -9.92 -14.82 15.35
C PRO A 71 -10.41 -15.06 16.78
N THR A 72 -10.04 -16.21 17.35
CA THR A 72 -10.39 -16.61 18.72
C THR A 72 -9.14 -17.04 19.47
N VAL A 73 -9.17 -16.85 20.79
CA VAL A 73 -8.18 -17.37 21.73
C VAL A 73 -8.88 -18.28 22.74
N THR A 74 -8.21 -19.34 23.17
CA THR A 74 -8.74 -20.25 24.19
C THR A 74 -7.95 -20.05 25.47
N VAL A 75 -8.63 -19.58 26.52
CA VAL A 75 -8.06 -19.42 27.87
C VAL A 75 -8.77 -20.39 28.79
N THR A 76 -8.02 -21.25 29.47
CA THR A 76 -8.54 -22.27 30.38
C THR A 76 -9.69 -23.11 29.80
N GLY A 77 -9.60 -23.47 28.51
CA GLY A 77 -10.60 -24.28 27.80
C GLY A 77 -11.83 -23.52 27.28
N VAL A 78 -11.94 -22.21 27.53
CA VAL A 78 -13.03 -21.37 27.03
C VAL A 78 -12.53 -20.56 25.83
N ALA A 79 -13.22 -20.68 24.69
CA ALA A 79 -12.94 -19.89 23.50
C ALA A 79 -13.62 -18.52 23.59
N SER A 80 -12.85 -17.45 23.34
CA SER A 80 -13.35 -16.08 23.26
C SER A 80 -12.76 -15.35 22.05
N PRO A 81 -13.39 -14.25 21.58
CA PRO A 81 -12.83 -13.42 20.51
C PRO A 81 -11.44 -12.91 20.87
N ASN A 82 -10.52 -12.88 19.89
CA ASN A 82 -9.18 -12.34 20.08
C ASN A 82 -9.16 -10.83 19.82
N PRO A 83 -8.87 -9.98 20.83
CA PRO A 83 -8.74 -8.54 20.63
C PRO A 83 -7.66 -8.18 19.60
N ALA A 84 -6.54 -8.92 19.57
CA ALA A 84 -5.46 -8.68 18.62
C ALA A 84 -5.89 -8.89 17.16
N TYR A 85 -6.78 -9.86 16.89
CA TYR A 85 -7.34 -10.05 15.56
C TYR A 85 -8.24 -8.88 15.16
N THR A 86 -9.05 -8.37 16.09
CA THR A 86 -9.90 -7.20 15.85
C THR A 86 -9.06 -5.95 15.54
N THR A 87 -8.01 -5.71 16.33
CA THR A 87 -7.01 -4.65 16.10
C THR A 87 -6.39 -4.76 14.72
N TRP A 88 -5.83 -5.94 14.40
CA TRP A 88 -5.22 -6.22 13.09
C TRP A 88 -6.22 -5.98 11.96
N LYS A 89 -7.46 -6.46 12.09
CA LYS A 89 -8.49 -6.33 11.06
C LYS A 89 -8.82 -4.86 10.79
N HIS A 90 -8.96 -4.04 11.83
CA HIS A 90 -9.22 -2.61 11.69
C HIS A 90 -8.05 -1.88 11.04
N GLN A 91 -6.82 -2.14 11.49
CA GLN A 91 -5.64 -1.52 10.89
C GLN A 91 -5.47 -1.92 9.42
N ASN A 92 -5.67 -3.21 9.09
CA ASN A 92 -5.68 -3.68 7.71
C ASN A 92 -6.74 -2.94 6.88
N ARG A 93 -7.97 -2.72 7.39
CA ARG A 93 -9.01 -1.98 6.64
C ARG A 93 -8.59 -0.54 6.36
N LEU A 94 -7.97 0.14 7.31
CA LEU A 94 -7.49 1.51 7.14
C LEU A 94 -6.41 1.56 6.04
N ILE A 95 -5.46 0.63 6.05
CA ILE A 95 -4.41 0.54 5.02
C ILE A 95 -5.02 0.24 3.66
N PHE A 96 -6.02 -0.66 3.59
CA PHE A 96 -6.71 -0.97 2.33
C PHE A 96 -7.41 0.27 1.75
N ASN A 97 -8.11 1.03 2.60
CA ASN A 97 -8.74 2.29 2.19
C ASN A 97 -7.70 3.31 1.71
N ALA A 98 -6.55 3.39 2.40
CA ALA A 98 -5.46 4.26 1.98
C ALA A 98 -4.94 3.84 0.59
N LEU A 99 -4.68 2.55 0.36
CA LEU A 99 -4.29 2.01 -0.96
C LEU A 99 -5.27 2.43 -2.06
N LEU A 100 -6.59 2.33 -1.83
CA LEU A 100 -7.59 2.79 -2.80
C LEU A 100 -7.44 4.28 -3.16
N GLY A 101 -7.05 5.13 -2.20
CA GLY A 101 -6.84 6.56 -2.40
C GLY A 101 -5.62 6.91 -3.26
N VAL A 102 -4.59 6.06 -3.24
CA VAL A 102 -3.35 6.23 -4.02
C VAL A 102 -3.32 5.45 -5.31
N ILE A 103 -4.45 4.89 -5.73
CA ILE A 103 -4.59 4.22 -7.01
C ILE A 103 -5.45 5.10 -7.92
N SER A 104 -5.08 5.21 -9.20
CA SER A 104 -5.95 5.89 -10.18
C SER A 104 -7.31 5.21 -10.24
N VAL A 105 -8.40 5.98 -10.37
CA VAL A 105 -9.77 5.45 -10.36
C VAL A 105 -9.97 4.33 -11.38
N SER A 106 -9.35 4.44 -12.56
CA SER A 106 -9.37 3.42 -13.61
C SER A 106 -8.76 2.07 -13.21
N LEU A 107 -7.93 2.04 -12.17
CA LEU A 107 -7.22 0.85 -11.69
C LEU A 107 -7.82 0.27 -10.40
N GLN A 108 -8.69 1.01 -9.71
CA GLN A 108 -9.38 0.52 -8.50
C GLN A 108 -10.15 -0.80 -8.70
N PRO A 109 -10.79 -1.08 -9.86
CA PRO A 109 -11.44 -2.37 -10.09
C PRO A 109 -10.52 -3.59 -9.95
N LEU A 110 -9.20 -3.43 -10.13
CA LEU A 110 -8.23 -4.53 -10.00
C LEU A 110 -8.21 -5.11 -8.58
N ILE A 111 -8.35 -4.25 -7.56
CA ILE A 111 -8.28 -4.66 -6.16
C ILE A 111 -9.67 -4.72 -5.49
N ALA A 112 -10.74 -4.38 -6.21
CA ALA A 112 -12.10 -4.34 -5.63
C ALA A 112 -12.59 -5.68 -5.07
N ARG A 113 -12.04 -6.80 -5.58
CA ARG A 113 -12.37 -8.16 -5.12
C ARG A 113 -11.38 -8.72 -4.08
N THR A 114 -10.31 -7.98 -3.79
CA THR A 114 -9.30 -8.41 -2.83
C THR A 114 -9.80 -8.18 -1.42
N THR A 115 -9.43 -9.08 -0.52
CA THR A 115 -9.93 -9.00 0.85
C THR A 115 -8.94 -8.30 1.75
N THR A 116 -7.64 -8.50 1.64
CA THR A 116 -6.64 -7.89 2.54
C THR A 116 -5.81 -6.81 1.85
N SER A 117 -5.07 -6.01 2.63
CA SER A 117 -4.11 -5.06 2.05
C SER A 117 -2.98 -5.78 1.31
N LEU A 118 -2.58 -6.94 1.83
CA LEU A 118 -1.63 -7.84 1.19
C LEU A 118 -2.14 -8.33 -0.18
N ASP A 119 -3.38 -8.82 -0.26
CA ASP A 119 -3.98 -9.27 -1.52
C ASP A 119 -4.02 -8.14 -2.55
N ALA A 120 -4.41 -6.94 -2.11
CA ALA A 120 -4.44 -5.74 -2.95
C ALA A 120 -3.03 -5.40 -3.46
N TRP A 121 -2.05 -5.35 -2.55
CA TRP A 121 -0.65 -5.08 -2.86
C TRP A 121 -0.08 -6.06 -3.88
N GLN A 122 -0.25 -7.36 -3.64
CA GLN A 122 0.21 -8.42 -4.54
C GLN A 122 -0.47 -8.36 -5.91
N THR A 123 -1.77 -8.05 -5.96
CA THR A 123 -2.49 -7.90 -7.23
C THR A 123 -1.92 -6.76 -8.07
N LEU A 124 -1.64 -5.62 -7.45
CA LEU A 124 -1.01 -4.47 -8.13
C LEU A 124 0.42 -4.79 -8.55
N ALA A 125 1.21 -5.44 -7.69
CA ALA A 125 2.55 -5.88 -7.98
C ALA A 125 2.58 -6.83 -9.19
N ASN A 126 1.75 -7.87 -9.19
CA ASN A 126 1.68 -8.84 -10.27
C ASN A 126 1.26 -8.22 -11.62
N THR A 127 0.49 -7.13 -11.56
CA THR A 127 -0.01 -6.41 -12.74
C THR A 127 1.03 -5.42 -13.29
N TYR A 128 1.70 -4.65 -12.41
CA TYR A 128 2.51 -3.49 -12.82
C TYR A 128 4.00 -3.55 -12.46
N ALA A 129 4.44 -4.49 -11.61
CA ALA A 129 5.86 -4.69 -11.32
C ALA A 129 6.62 -5.31 -12.51
N LYS A 130 5.89 -5.91 -13.46
CA LYS A 130 6.48 -6.44 -14.69
C LYS A 130 6.93 -5.26 -15.56
N PRO A 131 8.20 -5.20 -16.01
CA PRO A 131 8.62 -4.17 -16.94
C PRO A 131 7.73 -4.25 -18.18
N SER A 132 7.09 -3.13 -18.54
CA SER A 132 6.15 -3.13 -19.67
C SER A 132 6.90 -3.57 -20.94
N HIS A 133 6.25 -4.36 -21.81
CA HIS A 133 6.84 -4.76 -23.08
C HIS A 133 7.35 -3.54 -23.88
N GLY A 134 6.66 -2.39 -23.76
CA GLY A 134 7.08 -1.12 -24.33
C GLY A 134 8.38 -0.57 -23.73
N HIS A 135 8.54 -0.60 -22.41
CA HIS A 135 9.78 -0.19 -21.74
C HIS A 135 10.95 -1.11 -22.11
N ILE A 136 10.72 -2.43 -22.14
CA ILE A 136 11.72 -3.41 -22.60
C ILE A 136 12.08 -3.15 -24.07
N LYS A 137 11.09 -2.90 -24.93
CA LYS A 137 11.30 -2.63 -26.36
C LYS A 137 12.07 -1.32 -26.55
N GLN A 138 11.73 -0.27 -25.82
CA GLN A 138 12.41 1.02 -25.85
C GLN A 138 13.86 0.90 -25.36
N LEU A 139 14.12 0.18 -24.26
CA LEU A 139 15.47 -0.12 -23.81
C LEU A 139 16.25 -0.92 -24.86
N LYS A 140 15.63 -1.93 -25.49
CA LYS A 140 16.23 -2.70 -26.58
C LYS A 140 16.54 -1.83 -27.80
N GLU A 141 15.67 -0.89 -28.15
CA GLU A 141 15.87 0.05 -29.26
C GLU A 141 16.98 1.07 -28.94
N GLN A 142 17.03 1.59 -27.72
CA GLN A 142 18.11 2.47 -27.26
C GLN A 142 19.46 1.75 -27.26
N LEU A 143 19.52 0.52 -26.76
CA LEU A 143 20.73 -0.31 -26.82
C LEU A 143 21.17 -0.53 -28.27
N LYS A 144 20.27 -0.94 -29.17
CA LYS A 144 20.57 -1.11 -30.60
C LYS A 144 21.09 0.17 -31.25
N ARG A 145 20.54 1.34 -30.90
CA ARG A 145 21.00 2.64 -31.39
C ARG A 145 22.39 2.98 -30.87
N CYS A 146 22.67 2.74 -29.59
CA CYS A 146 24.01 2.91 -29.02
C CYS A 146 25.03 1.98 -29.67
N THR A 147 24.71 0.69 -29.90
CA THR A 147 25.64 -0.25 -30.55
C THR A 147 25.90 0.10 -32.02
N LYS A 148 24.94 0.73 -32.70
CA LYS A 148 25.09 1.16 -34.09
C LYS A 148 25.88 2.47 -34.23
N GLY A 149 25.79 3.36 -33.24
CA GLY A 149 26.60 4.58 -33.16
C GLY A 149 28.09 4.32 -32.93
N SER A 150 28.45 3.22 -32.25
CA SER A 150 29.84 2.82 -32.02
C SER A 150 30.51 2.12 -33.20
N LYS A 151 29.81 1.89 -34.32
CA LYS A 151 30.35 1.20 -35.52
C LYS A 151 30.65 2.14 -36.69
N SER A 152 30.74 3.44 -36.45
CA SER A 152 31.19 4.40 -37.46
C SER A 152 32.28 5.29 -36.88
N ILE A 153 33.51 4.77 -36.86
CA ILE A 153 34.78 5.48 -37.04
C ILE A 153 35.80 4.37 -37.34
N GLY A 154 36.37 4.39 -38.54
CA GLY A 154 37.36 3.43 -39.05
C GLY A 154 37.07 3.01 -40.47
#